data_AF-A0A8T2XPH2-F1
#
_entry.id   AF-A0A8T2XPH2-F1
#
_cell.length_a   1.000
_cell.length_b   1.000
_cell.length_c   1.000
_cell.angle_alpha   90.00
_cell.angle_beta   90.00
_cell.angle_gamma   90.00
#
_symmetry.space_group_name_H-M   'P 1'
#
loop_
_entity.id
_entity.type
_entity.pdbx_description
1 polymer ?
#
loop_
_entity_poly.entity_id
_entity_poly.type
_entity_poly.pdbx_seq_one_letter_code
_entity_poly.pdbx_strand_id
1 'polypeptide(L)'
;MAEDLALDLQELRQLGSIAKRPRVVSLISSEISHLEKLSKEHVSDPHATSTPIQTPILSGVKLPSSLAINYVTLGSFSWDQDNDKVKIYVSLEGVGREKIESEFQAMSFDVKFHDVQGKNYRCAIPKLNKEIVPEKCLVVVKPKRVIITLFKASKGNWLDIHFKDDKVMTFV
;
A
#
# COMPACT_ATOMS: atom_id res chain seq x y z
N MET A 1 -9.36 -19.70 11.23
CA MET A 1 -8.05 -19.08 10.85
C MET A 1 -7.15 -20.02 10.06
N ALA A 2 -6.64 -21.11 10.66
CA ALA A 2 -5.82 -22.07 9.89
C ALA A 2 -6.67 -22.88 8.89
N GLU A 3 -7.96 -23.07 9.18
CA GLU A 3 -8.93 -23.71 8.29
C GLU A 3 -9.21 -22.88 7.03
N ASP A 4 -9.37 -21.56 7.15
CA ASP A 4 -9.64 -20.64 6.04
C ASP A 4 -8.47 -20.66 5.05
N LEU A 5 -7.24 -20.57 5.56
CA LEU A 5 -6.01 -20.66 4.76
C LEU A 5 -5.92 -21.97 3.95
N ALA A 6 -6.39 -23.09 4.50
CA ALA A 6 -6.41 -24.37 3.79
C ALA A 6 -7.46 -24.40 2.68
N LEU A 7 -8.62 -23.77 2.89
CA LEU A 7 -9.66 -23.60 1.88
C LEU A 7 -9.22 -22.68 0.74
N ASP A 8 -8.61 -21.53 1.06
CA ASP A 8 -8.05 -20.59 0.07
C ASP A 8 -7.00 -21.26 -0.82
N LEU A 9 -6.11 -22.05 -0.22
CA LEU A 9 -5.06 -22.79 -0.94
C LEU A 9 -5.68 -23.85 -1.87
N GLN A 10 -6.75 -24.53 -1.43
CA GLN A 10 -7.49 -25.48 -2.27
C GLN A 10 -8.18 -24.77 -3.46
N GLU A 11 -8.86 -23.64 -3.23
CA GLU A 11 -9.53 -22.88 -4.29
C GLU A 11 -8.52 -22.34 -5.31
N LEU A 12 -7.38 -21.79 -4.86
CA LEU A 12 -6.33 -21.31 -5.76
C LEU A 12 -5.76 -22.41 -6.65
N ARG A 13 -5.60 -23.65 -6.15
CA ARG A 13 -5.21 -24.80 -6.99
C ARG A 13 -6.27 -25.12 -8.05
N GLN A 14 -7.56 -25.09 -7.68
CA GLN A 14 -8.65 -25.28 -8.63
C GLN A 14 -8.66 -24.19 -9.70
N LEU A 15 -8.54 -22.92 -9.31
CA LEU A 15 -8.46 -21.77 -10.23
C LEU A 15 -7.23 -21.85 -11.16
N GLY A 16 -6.09 -22.32 -10.64
CA GLY A 16 -4.88 -22.57 -11.42
C GLY A 16 -5.07 -23.62 -12.52
N SER A 17 -5.87 -24.66 -12.26
CA SER A 17 -6.15 -25.74 -13.23
C SER A 17 -6.99 -25.29 -14.44
N ILE A 18 -7.83 -24.26 -14.27
CA ILE A 18 -8.68 -23.72 -15.34
C ILE A 18 -8.07 -22.50 -16.05
N ALA A 19 -6.99 -21.92 -15.50
CA ALA A 19 -6.35 -20.73 -16.06
C ALA A 19 -5.53 -21.05 -17.33
N LYS A 20 -5.90 -20.44 -18.46
CA LYS A 20 -5.25 -20.66 -19.77
C LYS A 20 -4.25 -19.58 -20.19
N ARG A 21 -4.16 -18.46 -19.47
CA ARG A 21 -3.33 -17.29 -19.85
C ARG A 21 -2.02 -17.33 -19.05
N PRO A 22 -0.82 -17.35 -19.68
CA PRO A 22 0.46 -17.54 -18.96
C PRO A 22 0.70 -16.57 -17.81
N ARG A 23 0.34 -15.29 -17.97
CA ARG A 23 0.44 -14.28 -16.89
C ARG A 23 -0.45 -14.60 -15.69
N VAL A 24 -1.63 -15.17 -15.92
CA VAL A 24 -2.61 -15.53 -14.88
C VAL A 24 -2.16 -16.81 -14.16
N VAL A 25 -1.68 -17.80 -14.91
CA VAL A 25 -1.08 -19.03 -14.35
C VAL A 25 0.11 -18.69 -13.45
N SER A 26 1.02 -17.83 -13.92
CA SER A 26 2.17 -17.37 -13.13
C SER A 26 1.70 -16.69 -11.83
N LEU A 27 0.76 -15.75 -11.90
CA LEU A 27 0.24 -15.04 -10.73
C LEU A 27 -0.37 -16.00 -9.68
N ILE A 28 -1.21 -16.93 -10.12
CA ILE A 28 -1.83 -17.93 -9.23
C ILE A 28 -0.77 -18.84 -8.61
N SER A 29 0.20 -19.30 -9.40
CA SER A 29 1.27 -20.19 -8.90
C SER A 29 2.16 -19.53 -7.83
N SER A 30 2.43 -18.23 -7.97
CA SER A 30 3.17 -17.46 -6.96
C SER A 30 2.39 -17.32 -5.65
N GLU A 31 1.08 -17.10 -5.73
CA GLU A 31 0.22 -17.00 -4.54
C GLU A 31 0.11 -18.35 -3.80
N ILE A 32 -0.08 -19.45 -4.54
CA ILE A 32 -0.10 -20.81 -3.94
C ILE A 32 1.20 -21.08 -3.17
N SER A 33 2.36 -20.81 -3.78
CA SER A 33 3.67 -21.03 -3.15
C SER A 33 3.89 -20.15 -1.90
N HIS A 34 3.35 -18.93 -1.90
CA HIS A 34 3.39 -18.03 -0.76
C HIS A 34 2.56 -18.58 0.43
N LEU A 35 1.32 -19.02 0.18
CA LEU A 35 0.45 -19.60 1.22
C LEU A 35 0.98 -20.95 1.74
N GLU A 36 1.57 -21.80 0.88
CA GLU A 36 2.27 -23.02 1.29
C GLU A 36 3.41 -22.71 2.28
N LYS A 37 4.19 -21.63 2.03
CA LYS A 37 5.28 -21.21 2.91
C LYS A 37 4.77 -20.73 4.27
N LEU A 38 3.75 -19.86 4.27
CA LEU A 38 3.12 -19.35 5.50
C LEU A 38 2.50 -20.48 6.35
N SER A 39 1.85 -21.46 5.70
CA SER A 39 1.33 -22.64 6.39
C SER A 39 2.43 -23.48 7.03
N LYS A 40 3.63 -23.54 6.42
CA LYS A 40 4.75 -24.36 6.90
C LYS A 40 5.54 -23.68 8.02
N GLU A 41 5.66 -22.35 7.98
CA GLU A 41 6.32 -21.55 9.04
C GLU A 41 5.56 -21.56 10.37
N HIS A 42 4.26 -21.92 10.38
CA HIS A 42 3.46 -22.07 11.60
C HIS A 42 3.63 -23.45 12.31
N VAL A 43 4.48 -24.36 11.81
CA VAL A 43 4.61 -25.74 12.33
C VAL A 43 6.02 -26.03 12.90
N SER A 44 6.90 -25.02 12.98
CA SER A 44 8.30 -25.21 13.45
C SER A 44 8.80 -24.01 14.28
N ASP A 45 8.53 -23.99 15.58
CA ASP A 45 9.48 -24.51 16.59
C ASP A 45 9.21 -24.02 18.04
N PRO A 46 9.34 -24.89 19.06
CA PRO A 46 9.43 -24.50 20.46
C PRO A 46 10.85 -24.62 21.06
N HIS A 47 11.37 -23.49 21.57
CA HIS A 47 12.29 -23.37 22.73
C HIS A 47 13.81 -23.69 22.61
N ALA A 48 14.60 -23.02 23.50
CA ALA A 48 16.04 -23.14 23.83
C ALA A 48 17.08 -22.58 22.83
N THR A 49 17.82 -21.49 23.13
CA THR A 49 19.05 -21.36 23.99
C THR A 49 20.32 -21.84 23.23
N SER A 50 21.44 -21.10 23.08
CA SER A 50 22.15 -20.21 24.04
C SER A 50 23.07 -19.13 23.40
N THR A 51 23.18 -17.98 24.08
CA THR A 51 24.31 -17.00 24.10
C THR A 51 25.45 -17.46 25.03
N PRO A 52 26.59 -16.73 25.25
CA PRO A 52 26.98 -15.35 24.88
C PRO A 52 28.26 -15.32 24.00
N ILE A 53 29.15 -14.31 23.88
CA ILE A 53 29.54 -13.07 24.62
C ILE A 53 30.20 -12.10 23.58
N GLN A 54 30.54 -10.81 23.79
CA GLN A 54 30.65 -9.94 24.98
C GLN A 54 29.86 -8.60 24.81
N THR A 55 30.45 -7.48 25.24
CA THR A 55 29.94 -6.08 25.42
C THR A 55 31.14 -5.12 25.53
N PRO A 56 31.03 -3.76 25.67
CA PRO A 56 29.87 -2.83 25.70
C PRO A 56 29.94 -1.79 24.52
N ILE A 57 29.06 -0.78 24.31
CA ILE A 57 28.58 0.32 25.19
C ILE A 57 27.17 0.82 24.81
N LEU A 58 26.26 0.73 25.79
CA LEU A 58 25.10 1.57 26.18
C LEU A 58 24.27 2.41 25.18
N SER A 59 22.94 2.20 25.30
CA SER A 59 21.81 3.13 25.08
C SER A 59 21.44 3.53 23.63
N GLY A 60 20.22 3.26 23.13
CA GLY A 60 19.08 2.56 23.74
C GLY A 60 17.84 2.52 22.83
N VAL A 61 16.80 1.79 23.28
CA VAL A 61 15.48 1.59 22.65
C VAL A 61 15.44 0.69 21.40
N LYS A 62 14.79 -0.45 21.62
CA LYS A 62 14.43 -1.53 20.70
C LYS A 62 13.33 -1.08 19.73
N LEU A 63 13.56 -1.18 18.42
CA LEU A 63 12.50 -1.51 17.48
C LEU A 63 12.71 -2.95 16.98
N PRO A 64 11.64 -3.76 16.85
CA PRO A 64 11.76 -5.08 16.22
C PRO A 64 12.20 -4.91 14.77
N SER A 65 13.01 -5.85 14.28
CA SER A 65 13.43 -5.95 12.89
C SER A 65 12.23 -5.76 11.97
N SER A 66 12.24 -4.70 11.15
CA SER A 66 11.19 -4.48 10.17
C SER A 66 11.19 -5.64 9.18
N LEU A 67 10.25 -6.57 9.36
CA LEU A 67 9.80 -7.42 8.27
C LEU A 67 9.59 -6.51 7.07
N ALA A 68 10.23 -6.80 5.94
CA ALA A 68 10.19 -5.92 4.78
C ALA A 68 8.75 -5.87 4.25
N ILE A 69 8.00 -4.86 4.69
CA ILE A 69 6.59 -4.70 4.34
C ILE A 69 6.54 -4.38 2.84
N ASN A 70 6.20 -5.39 2.06
CA ASN A 70 6.06 -5.25 0.62
C ASN A 70 4.74 -4.51 0.34
N TYR A 71 4.86 -3.33 -0.28
CA TYR A 71 3.72 -2.52 -0.70
C TYR A 71 3.53 -2.62 -2.20
N VAL A 72 2.33 -3.04 -2.62
CA VAL A 72 1.88 -2.90 -4.00
C VAL A 72 1.57 -1.43 -4.26
N THR A 73 2.31 -0.79 -5.14
CA THR A 73 2.00 0.59 -5.55
C THR A 73 0.71 0.58 -6.37
N LEU A 74 -0.25 1.42 -5.98
CA LEU A 74 -1.56 1.46 -6.62
C LEU A 74 -1.48 2.17 -7.98
N GLY A 75 -1.12 1.43 -9.03
CA GLY A 75 -0.83 1.98 -10.37
C GLY A 75 -2.01 2.56 -11.16
N SER A 76 -3.21 2.67 -10.58
CA SER A 76 -4.36 3.31 -11.20
C SER A 76 -5.31 3.86 -10.14
N PHE A 77 -5.53 5.17 -10.19
CA PHE A 77 -6.53 5.89 -9.42
C PHE A 77 -7.23 6.90 -10.32
N SER A 78 -8.47 7.26 -9.99
CA SER A 78 -9.17 8.39 -10.65
C SER A 78 -9.11 9.61 -9.75
N TRP A 79 -9.21 10.82 -10.29
CA TRP A 79 -9.28 12.02 -9.47
C TRP A 79 -10.22 13.08 -10.06
N ASP A 80 -10.82 13.87 -9.19
CA ASP A 80 -11.56 15.09 -9.51
C ASP A 80 -11.06 16.26 -8.65
N GLN A 81 -11.62 17.45 -8.91
CA GLN A 81 -11.35 18.64 -8.11
C GLN A 81 -12.54 19.59 -8.11
N ASP A 82 -12.67 20.35 -7.03
CA ASP A 82 -13.45 21.58 -6.97
C ASP A 82 -12.50 22.79 -6.87
N ASN A 83 -13.00 23.98 -6.55
CA ASN A 83 -12.16 25.19 -6.47
C ASN A 83 -11.12 25.13 -5.33
N ASP A 84 -11.45 24.42 -4.24
CA ASP A 84 -10.71 24.40 -2.98
C ASP A 84 -10.07 23.03 -2.67
N LYS A 85 -10.47 21.96 -3.36
CA LYS A 85 -10.10 20.56 -3.04
C LYS A 85 -9.75 19.74 -4.29
N VAL A 86 -8.96 18.69 -4.07
CA VAL A 86 -8.71 17.60 -5.01
C VAL A 86 -9.15 16.29 -4.35
N LYS A 87 -9.85 15.42 -5.06
CA LYS A 87 -10.30 14.11 -4.56
C LYS A 87 -9.71 13.00 -5.39
N ILE A 88 -9.00 12.09 -4.74
CA ILE A 88 -8.43 10.89 -5.37
C ILE A 88 -9.26 9.69 -4.95
N TYR A 89 -9.69 8.91 -5.94
CA TYR A 89 -10.48 7.70 -5.79
C TYR A 89 -9.59 6.47 -6.01
N VAL A 90 -9.38 5.75 -4.93
CA VAL A 90 -8.65 4.49 -4.87
C VAL A 90 -9.67 3.35 -4.83
N SER A 91 -9.77 2.57 -5.91
CA SER A 91 -10.64 1.39 -5.97
C SER A 91 -10.02 0.26 -5.14
N LEU A 92 -10.43 0.18 -3.88
CA LEU A 92 -9.91 -0.76 -2.90
C LEU A 92 -11.03 -1.17 -1.93
N GLU A 93 -11.29 -2.47 -1.82
CA GLU A 93 -12.41 -3.06 -1.07
C GLU A 93 -11.87 -3.84 0.15
N GLY A 94 -12.59 -3.79 1.27
CA GLY A 94 -12.19 -4.46 2.52
C GLY A 94 -11.18 -3.69 3.38
N VAL A 95 -10.96 -2.39 3.13
CA VAL A 95 -10.01 -1.57 3.91
C VAL A 95 -10.54 -1.29 5.33
N GLY A 96 -9.84 -1.76 6.36
CA GLY A 96 -10.09 -1.38 7.74
C GLY A 96 -9.55 0.03 8.04
N ARG A 97 -10.36 0.91 8.65
CA ARG A 97 -9.94 2.30 8.98
C ARG A 97 -8.72 2.38 9.91
N GLU A 98 -8.55 1.39 10.77
CA GLU A 98 -7.43 1.26 11.71
C GLU A 98 -6.10 0.81 11.06
N LYS A 99 -6.14 0.32 9.82
CA LYS A 99 -4.98 -0.20 9.07
C LYS A 99 -4.45 0.81 8.04
N ILE A 100 -4.79 2.08 8.21
CA ILE A 100 -4.42 3.18 7.29
C ILE A 100 -3.43 4.09 7.97
N GLU A 101 -2.29 4.29 7.32
CA GLU A 101 -1.33 5.32 7.66
C GLU A 101 -1.38 6.39 6.56
N SER A 102 -1.55 7.65 6.92
CA SER A 102 -1.62 8.76 5.96
C SER A 102 -0.70 9.90 6.38
N GLU A 103 0.28 10.19 5.54
CA GLU A 103 1.20 11.32 5.66
C GLU A 103 0.87 12.35 4.58
N PHE A 104 0.65 13.60 4.99
CA PHE A 104 0.41 14.72 4.09
C PHE A 104 1.52 15.76 4.28
N GLN A 105 2.04 16.26 3.18
CA GLN A 105 3.09 17.27 3.13
C GLN A 105 2.64 18.42 2.21
N ALA A 106 3.28 19.59 2.28
CA ALA A 106 2.85 20.75 1.50
C ALA A 106 2.76 20.47 -0.02
N MET A 107 3.64 19.64 -0.58
CA MET A 107 3.67 19.28 -2.01
C MET A 107 3.60 17.77 -2.29
N SER A 108 3.28 16.93 -1.33
CA SER A 108 3.19 15.48 -1.53
C SER A 108 2.24 14.80 -0.55
N PHE A 109 1.89 13.56 -0.82
CA PHE A 109 1.20 12.70 0.16
C PHE A 109 1.63 11.25 0.00
N ASP A 110 1.48 10.49 1.08
CA ASP A 110 1.67 9.05 1.14
C ASP A 110 0.53 8.43 1.96
N VAL A 111 -0.24 7.52 1.36
CA VAL A 111 -1.26 6.75 2.09
C VAL A 111 -0.99 5.26 1.90
N LYS A 112 -0.74 4.59 3.01
CA LYS A 112 -0.47 3.15 3.10
C LYS A 112 -1.69 2.44 3.67
N PHE A 113 -2.09 1.38 3.01
CA PHE A 113 -3.18 0.50 3.42
C PHE A 113 -2.57 -0.85 3.77
N HIS A 114 -2.68 -1.27 5.03
CA HIS A 114 -2.10 -2.51 5.53
C HIS A 114 -3.14 -3.63 5.56
N ASP A 115 -2.71 -4.86 5.27
CA ASP A 115 -3.53 -6.07 5.34
C ASP A 115 -4.94 -5.89 4.73
N VAL A 116 -4.95 -5.50 3.46
CA VAL A 116 -6.14 -5.46 2.62
C VAL A 116 -6.11 -6.71 1.73
N GLN A 117 -6.96 -7.69 2.05
CA GLN A 117 -7.00 -8.97 1.35
C GLN A 117 -5.61 -9.66 1.33
N GLY A 118 -4.93 -9.67 2.49
CA GLY A 118 -3.59 -10.25 2.65
C GLY A 118 -2.44 -9.46 2.00
N LYS A 119 -2.70 -8.25 1.46
CA LYS A 119 -1.71 -7.43 0.75
C LYS A 119 -1.68 -6.00 1.28
N ASN A 120 -0.49 -5.39 1.27
CA ASN A 120 -0.33 -3.98 1.60
C ASN A 120 -0.30 -3.16 0.31
N TYR A 121 -1.00 -2.03 0.29
CA TYR A 121 -1.06 -1.12 -0.85
C TYR A 121 -0.53 0.26 -0.46
N ARG A 122 0.09 0.96 -1.40
CA ARG A 122 0.56 2.34 -1.21
C ARG A 122 0.07 3.22 -2.35
N CYS A 123 -0.57 4.32 -2.01
CA CYS A 123 -0.95 5.39 -2.92
C CYS A 123 -0.19 6.65 -2.48
N ALA A 124 0.79 7.07 -3.26
CA ALA A 124 1.65 8.21 -2.93
C ALA A 124 1.92 9.03 -4.19
N ILE A 125 1.94 10.35 -4.06
CA ILE A 125 2.39 11.27 -5.12
C ILE A 125 3.55 12.09 -4.54
N PRO A 126 4.80 11.89 -5.02
CA PRO A 126 5.98 12.54 -4.44
C PRO A 126 6.10 14.03 -4.77
N LYS A 127 5.42 14.50 -5.83
CA LYS A 127 5.35 15.91 -6.19
C LYS A 127 3.99 16.24 -6.84
N LEU A 128 3.13 16.89 -6.07
CA LEU A 128 1.84 17.42 -6.50
C LEU A 128 2.04 18.66 -7.39
N ASN A 129 1.07 18.93 -8.25
CA ASN A 129 1.09 20.08 -9.16
C ASN A 129 1.12 21.45 -8.42
N LYS A 130 0.43 21.56 -7.28
CA LYS A 130 0.46 22.74 -6.40
C LYS A 130 0.41 22.33 -4.94
N GLU A 131 0.62 23.31 -4.07
CA GLU A 131 0.59 23.11 -2.62
C GLU A 131 -0.81 22.78 -2.08
N ILE A 132 -0.81 21.99 -1.01
CA ILE A 132 -1.97 21.59 -0.22
C ILE A 132 -1.81 22.04 1.24
N VAL A 133 -2.90 22.00 2.01
CA VAL A 133 -2.91 22.25 3.46
C VAL A 133 -2.99 20.90 4.18
N PRO A 134 -1.87 20.33 4.67
CA PRO A 134 -1.82 18.96 5.19
C PRO A 134 -2.83 18.70 6.31
N GLU A 135 -2.95 19.65 7.24
CA GLU A 135 -3.84 19.60 8.41
C GLU A 135 -5.34 19.45 8.06
N LYS A 136 -5.74 19.86 6.86
CA LYS A 136 -7.13 19.76 6.38
C LYS A 136 -7.37 18.51 5.54
N CYS A 137 -6.30 17.84 5.08
CA CYS A 137 -6.40 16.67 4.23
C CYS A 137 -6.95 15.47 5.02
N LEU A 138 -7.72 14.61 4.34
CA LEU A 138 -8.46 13.54 5.01
C LEU A 138 -8.62 12.31 4.11
N VAL A 139 -8.68 11.14 4.73
CA VAL A 139 -8.90 9.85 4.06
C VAL A 139 -10.25 9.28 4.49
N VAL A 140 -11.17 9.12 3.53
CA VAL A 140 -12.50 8.54 3.77
C VAL A 140 -12.59 7.16 3.16
N VAL A 141 -12.70 6.15 4.01
CA VAL A 141 -13.00 4.77 3.58
C VAL A 141 -14.49 4.62 3.25
N LYS A 142 -14.79 4.01 2.11
CA LYS A 142 -16.09 3.46 1.72
C LYS A 142 -15.92 1.96 1.44
N PRO A 143 -16.98 1.13 1.48
CA PRO A 143 -16.85 -0.32 1.35
C PRO A 143 -16.03 -0.80 0.15
N LYS A 144 -16.18 -0.15 -1.01
CA LYS A 144 -15.53 -0.51 -2.29
C LYS A 144 -14.45 0.48 -2.78
N ARG A 145 -14.17 1.55 -2.02
CA ARG A 145 -13.21 2.58 -2.42
C ARG A 145 -12.72 3.42 -1.25
N VAL A 146 -11.48 3.88 -1.33
CA VAL A 146 -10.97 4.96 -0.47
C VAL A 146 -11.01 6.27 -1.26
N ILE A 147 -11.35 7.36 -0.56
CA ILE A 147 -11.36 8.73 -1.10
C ILE A 147 -10.35 9.56 -0.30
N ILE A 148 -9.22 9.91 -0.91
CA ILE A 148 -8.23 10.81 -0.33
C ILE A 148 -8.61 12.23 -0.78
N THR A 149 -8.95 13.11 0.16
CA THR A 149 -9.31 14.50 -0.13
C THR A 149 -8.17 15.40 0.30
N LEU A 150 -7.54 16.06 -0.67
CA LEU A 150 -6.52 17.07 -0.46
C LEU A 150 -7.17 18.45 -0.50
N PHE A 151 -6.84 19.33 0.44
CA PHE A 151 -7.27 20.73 0.44
C PHE A 151 -6.18 21.58 -0.18
N LYS A 152 -6.51 22.38 -1.20
CA LYS A 152 -5.54 23.23 -1.90
C LYS A 152 -5.11 24.39 -1.01
N ALA A 153 -3.83 24.76 -1.04
CA ALA A 153 -3.32 25.95 -0.35
C ALA A 153 -3.77 27.25 -1.04
N SER A 154 -3.97 27.21 -2.35
CA SER A 154 -4.50 28.32 -3.15
C SER A 154 -5.66 27.84 -4.05
N LYS A 155 -6.67 28.70 -4.21
CA LYS A 155 -7.86 28.41 -5.01
C LYS A 155 -7.51 28.33 -6.50
N GLY A 156 -8.26 27.51 -7.23
CA GLY A 156 -8.15 27.41 -8.69
C GLY A 156 -7.98 25.99 -9.19
N ASN A 157 -7.94 25.84 -10.51
CA ASN A 157 -7.92 24.53 -11.17
C ASN A 157 -6.48 24.02 -11.38
N TRP A 158 -6.28 22.72 -11.18
CA TRP A 158 -5.04 21.99 -11.40
C TRP A 158 -5.12 21.28 -12.76
N LEU A 159 -4.23 21.58 -13.70
CA LEU A 159 -4.21 20.93 -15.03
C LEU A 159 -3.84 19.44 -14.98
N ASP A 160 -3.06 19.05 -13.98
CA ASP A 160 -2.72 17.67 -13.65
C ASP A 160 -2.62 17.55 -12.11
N ILE A 161 -2.64 16.32 -11.59
CA ILE A 161 -2.39 16.06 -10.17
C ILE A 161 -0.90 15.95 -9.86
N HIS A 162 -0.12 15.42 -10.80
CA HIS A 162 1.33 15.38 -10.71
C HIS A 162 1.91 16.72 -11.15
N PHE A 163 3.04 17.11 -10.55
CA PHE A 163 3.84 18.19 -11.12
C PHE A 163 4.36 17.76 -12.49
N LYS A 164 3.92 18.46 -13.54
CA LYS A 164 4.50 18.40 -14.88
C LYS A 164 5.37 19.62 -15.06
N ASP A 165 6.64 19.37 -15.34
CA ASP A 165 7.52 20.41 -15.82
C ASP A 165 7.04 20.79 -17.22
N ASP A 166 6.61 22.04 -17.40
CA ASP A 166 6.33 22.59 -18.74
C ASP A 166 7.67 22.72 -19.46
N LYS A 167 8.08 21.61 -20.08
CA LYS A 167 9.29 21.54 -20.88
C LYS A 167 9.08 22.32 -22.16
N VAL A 168 9.21 23.64 -22.05
CA VAL A 168 9.30 24.57 -23.17
C VAL A 168 10.51 24.15 -24.00
N MET A 169 10.23 23.36 -25.04
CA MET A 169 11.17 23.08 -26.12
C MET A 169 11.31 24.39 -26.91
N THR A 170 12.15 25.30 -26.41
CA THR A 170 12.60 26.46 -27.17
C THR A 170 13.44 25.93 -28.32
N PHE A 171 12.83 25.80 -29.49
CA PHE A 171 13.55 25.65 -30.74
C PHE A 171 14.25 26.98 -31.03
N VAL A 172 15.58 26.96 -31.00
CA VAL A 172 16.49 28.02 -31.47
C VAL A 172 17.18 27.49 -32.71
#